data_AF-A0A6I1ZJ48-F1
#
_entry.id   AF-A0A6I1ZJ48-F1
#
_cell.length_a   1.000
_cell.length_b   1.000
_cell.length_c   1.000
_cell.angle_alpha   90.00
_cell.angle_beta   90.00
_cell.angle_gamma   90.00
#
_symmetry.space_group_name_H-M   'P 1'
#
loop_
_entity.id
_entity.type
_entity.pdbx_description
1 polymer ?
#
loop_
_entity_poly.entity_id
_entity_poly.type
_entity_poly.pdbx_seq_one_letter_code
_entity_poly.pdbx_strand_id
1 'polypeptide(L)'
;MSSSKFDELCVNTIRFLAVDTVLPRNVKARISIEAGSPLGWERYVGDNGVIIGIPHFGASAPGKVIYEKLGLTAQHVADEAANLRQGGKK
;
A
#
# COMPACT_ATOMS: atom_id res chain seq x y z
N MET A 1 7.12 19.52 -33.45
CA MET A 1 7.46 18.65 -32.30
C MET A 1 7.55 17.22 -32.80
N SER A 2 8.57 16.44 -32.42
CA SER A 2 8.66 15.03 -32.83
C SER A 2 7.55 14.21 -32.15
N SER A 3 7.07 13.17 -32.82
CA SER A 3 6.04 12.24 -32.30
C SER A 3 6.36 11.78 -30.87
N SER A 4 7.62 11.45 -30.60
CA SER A 4 8.11 10.99 -29.30
C SER A 4 7.89 11.96 -28.14
N LYS A 5 7.99 13.29 -28.38
CA LYS A 5 7.78 14.29 -27.33
C LYS A 5 6.31 14.47 -26.97
N PHE A 6 5.41 14.18 -27.92
CA PHE A 6 3.97 14.24 -27.67
C PHE A 6 3.51 13.00 -26.90
N ASP A 7 4.04 11.82 -27.24
CA ASP A 7 3.77 10.57 -26.53
C ASP A 7 4.25 10.63 -25.06
N GLU A 8 5.45 11.18 -24.82
CA GLU A 8 5.98 11.38 -23.48
C GLU A 8 5.13 12.35 -22.65
N LEU A 9 4.62 13.43 -23.27
CA LEU A 9 3.73 14.38 -22.62
C LEU A 9 2.39 13.73 -22.24
N CYS A 10 1.81 12.91 -23.13
CA CYS A 10 0.58 12.17 -22.85
C CYS A 10 0.76 11.19 -21.69
N VAL A 11 1.84 10.39 -21.71
CA VAL A 11 2.14 9.42 -20.64
C VAL A 11 2.37 10.13 -19.30
N ASN A 12 3.16 11.21 -19.29
CA ASN A 12 3.44 11.97 -18.07
C ASN A 12 2.21 12.70 -17.53
N THR A 13 1.36 13.23 -18.41
CA THR A 13 0.10 13.89 -18.01
C THR A 13 -0.88 12.88 -17.41
N ILE A 14 -1.08 11.73 -18.05
CA ILE A 14 -1.95 10.67 -17.52
C ILE A 14 -1.41 10.16 -16.17
N ARG A 15 -0.09 9.96 -16.07
CA ARG A 15 0.54 9.55 -14.80
C ARG A 15 0.36 10.58 -13.69
N PHE A 16 0.54 11.87 -14.01
CA PHE A 16 0.37 12.96 -13.07
C PHE A 16 -1.09 13.10 -12.63
N LEU A 17 -2.05 13.06 -13.56
CA LEU A 17 -3.47 13.24 -13.26
C LEU A 17 -4.09 12.04 -12.52
N ALA A 18 -3.59 10.82 -12.74
CA ALA A 18 -4.18 9.62 -12.15
C ALA A 18 -3.50 9.18 -10.85
N VAL A 19 -2.17 9.03 -10.86
CA VAL A 19 -1.46 8.38 -9.73
C VAL A 19 -0.95 9.39 -8.73
N ASP A 20 -0.33 10.48 -9.20
CA ASP A 20 0.33 11.44 -8.31
C ASP A 20 -0.70 12.30 -7.54
N THR A 21 -1.93 12.45 -8.05
CA THR A 21 -3.06 13.09 -7.35
C THR A 21 -3.60 12.23 -6.21
N VAL A 22 -3.70 10.92 -6.40
CA VAL A 22 -4.24 9.97 -5.40
C VAL A 22 -3.18 9.55 -4.39
N LEU A 23 -1.94 9.36 -4.83
CA LEU A 23 -0.80 8.96 -4.01
C LEU A 23 0.35 9.97 -4.10
N PRO A 24 0.20 11.17 -3.49
CA PRO A 24 1.21 12.23 -3.54
C PRO A 24 2.59 11.73 -3.09
N ARG A 25 3.61 12.03 -3.90
CA ARG A 25 4.97 11.48 -3.70
C ARG A 25 5.66 11.94 -2.42
N ASN A 26 5.24 13.08 -1.87
CA ASN A 26 5.72 13.61 -0.59
C ASN A 26 5.14 12.86 0.62
N VAL A 27 4.02 12.15 0.46
CA VAL A 27 3.44 11.30 1.51
C VAL A 27 4.08 9.91 1.42
N LYS A 28 5.03 9.62 2.32
CA LYS A 28 5.76 8.34 2.39
C LYS A 28 5.21 7.35 3.41
N ALA A 29 4.53 7.83 4.44
CA ALA A 29 3.83 6.98 5.40
C ALA A 29 2.59 6.38 4.71
N ARG A 30 2.70 5.14 4.25
CA ARG A 30 1.65 4.42 3.50
C ARG A 30 1.46 3.03 4.06
N ILE A 31 0.21 2.59 4.13
CA ILE A 31 -0.15 1.24 4.53
C ILE A 31 -1.03 0.63 3.43
N SER A 32 -0.72 -0.58 3.00
CA SER A 32 -1.68 -1.42 2.27
C SER A 32 -2.26 -2.47 3.21
N ILE A 33 -3.53 -2.79 3.02
CA ILE A 33 -4.20 -3.88 3.72
C ILE A 33 -5.04 -4.68 2.73
N GLU A 34 -4.81 -5.99 2.68
CA GLU A 34 -5.56 -6.90 1.83
C GLU A 34 -5.57 -8.30 2.45
N ALA A 35 -6.71 -9.00 2.41
CA ALA A 35 -6.80 -10.42 2.75
C ALA A 35 -6.24 -11.31 1.61
N GLY A 36 -4.99 -11.04 1.22
CA GLY A 36 -4.34 -11.61 0.05
C GLY A 36 -2.82 -11.57 0.18
N SER A 37 -2.11 -12.01 -0.86
CA SER A 37 -0.64 -12.02 -0.86
C SER A 37 -0.11 -10.59 -0.76
N PRO A 38 0.96 -10.34 0.04
CA PRO A 38 1.59 -9.02 0.09
C PRO A 38 2.29 -8.64 -1.22
N LEU A 39 2.52 -9.60 -2.13
CA LEU A 39 3.27 -9.40 -3.36
C LEU A 39 2.63 -8.33 -4.27
N GLY A 40 3.43 -7.35 -4.68
CA GLY A 40 3.05 -6.26 -5.56
C GLY A 40 2.71 -4.97 -4.83
N TRP A 41 2.32 -5.05 -3.54
CA TRP A 41 1.98 -3.88 -2.75
C TRP A 41 3.19 -3.00 -2.42
N GLU A 42 4.40 -3.56 -2.42
CA GLU A 42 5.66 -2.84 -2.22
C GLU A 42 5.83 -1.66 -3.19
N ARG A 43 5.29 -1.80 -4.41
CA ARG A 43 5.35 -0.78 -5.48
C ARG A 43 4.57 0.49 -5.14
N TYR A 44 3.57 0.38 -4.25
CA TYR A 44 2.68 1.47 -3.88
C TYR A 44 3.01 2.06 -2.52
N VAL A 45 3.36 1.21 -1.55
CA VAL A 45 3.69 1.66 -0.18
C VAL A 45 5.11 2.23 -0.11
N GLY A 46 6.03 1.73 -0.93
CA GLY A 46 7.44 2.16 -0.97
C GLY A 46 8.25 1.75 0.27
N ASP A 47 9.50 2.22 0.33
CA ASP A 47 10.51 1.74 1.30
C ASP A 47 10.17 1.99 2.78
N ASN A 48 9.35 3.00 3.05
CA ASN A 48 8.94 3.39 4.40
C ASN A 48 7.49 2.99 4.71
N GLY A 49 6.87 2.17 3.87
CA GLY A 49 5.50 1.73 4.03
C GLY A 49 5.35 0.41 4.79
N VAL A 50 4.12 0.09 5.16
CA VAL A 50 3.74 -1.18 5.81
C VAL A 50 2.75 -1.92 4.92
N ILE A 51 2.88 -3.25 4.87
CA ILE A 51 1.98 -4.13 4.11
C ILE A 51 1.36 -5.11 5.11
N ILE A 52 0.04 -5.05 5.26
CA ILE A 52 -0.73 -5.99 6.07
C ILE A 52 -1.43 -6.95 5.11
N GLY A 53 -0.93 -8.18 5.03
CA GLY A 53 -1.46 -9.21 4.15
C GLY A 53 -1.17 -10.62 4.67
N ILE A 54 -1.44 -11.62 3.84
CA ILE A 54 -1.35 -13.05 4.17
C ILE A 54 -0.24 -13.70 3.30
N PRO A 55 0.98 -13.89 3.82
CA PRO A 55 2.10 -14.45 3.05
C PRO A 55 2.07 -15.99 2.95
N HIS A 56 1.11 -16.64 3.59
CA HIS A 56 0.97 -18.10 3.65
C HIS A 56 -0.49 -18.53 3.42
N PHE A 57 -0.75 -19.84 3.32
CA PHE A 57 -2.12 -20.34 3.22
C PHE A 57 -2.94 -20.04 4.48
N GLY A 58 -4.26 -19.96 4.32
CA GLY A 58 -5.19 -19.75 5.42
C GLY A 58 -5.35 -20.97 6.33
N ALA A 59 -6.36 -20.91 7.18
CA ALA A 59 -6.74 -21.99 8.08
C ALA A 59 -8.26 -22.21 8.06
N SER A 60 -8.69 -23.39 8.50
CA SER A 60 -10.12 -23.70 8.65
C SER A 60 -10.62 -23.20 10.01
N ALA A 61 -11.33 -22.07 10.03
CA ALA A 61 -12.04 -21.54 11.19
C ALA A 61 -13.10 -20.52 10.74
N PRO A 62 -13.99 -20.05 11.64
CA PRO A 62 -14.91 -18.96 11.33
C PRO A 62 -14.17 -17.69 10.90
N GLY A 63 -14.71 -16.97 9.92
CA GLY A 63 -14.04 -15.81 9.29
C GLY A 63 -13.54 -14.76 10.29
N LYS A 64 -14.33 -14.42 11.31
CA LYS A 64 -13.92 -13.46 12.35
C LYS A 64 -12.65 -13.91 13.08
N VAL A 65 -12.57 -15.19 13.46
CA VAL A 65 -11.40 -15.77 14.13
C VAL A 65 -10.19 -15.76 13.21
N ILE A 66 -10.39 -16.10 11.93
CA ILE A 66 -9.32 -16.05 10.93
C ILE A 66 -8.75 -14.64 10.78
N TYR A 67 -9.59 -13.62 10.62
CA TYR A 67 -9.14 -12.23 10.47
C TYR A 67 -8.39 -11.73 11.71
N GLU A 68 -8.88 -12.04 12.92
CA GLU A 68 -8.19 -11.73 14.16
C GLU A 68 -6.81 -12.39 14.24
N LYS A 69 -6.72 -13.69 13.90
CA LYS A 69 -5.46 -14.45 13.96
C LYS A 69 -4.47 -14.08 12.87
N LEU A 70 -4.94 -13.65 11.71
CA LEU A 70 -4.12 -13.16 10.62
C LEU A 70 -3.76 -11.67 10.77
N GLY A 71 -4.20 -11.00 11.84
CA GLY A 71 -3.90 -9.59 12.07
C GLY A 71 -4.61 -8.63 11.12
N LEU A 72 -5.63 -9.08 10.39
CA LEU A 72 -6.45 -8.26 9.50
C LEU A 72 -7.54 -7.54 10.32
N THR A 73 -7.11 -6.66 11.22
CA THR A 73 -7.98 -5.94 12.15
C THR A 73 -7.79 -4.44 12.04
N ALA A 74 -8.85 -3.68 12.29
CA ALA A 74 -8.79 -2.22 12.30
C ALA A 74 -7.79 -1.68 13.34
N GLN A 75 -7.67 -2.35 14.49
CA GLN A 75 -6.74 -1.95 15.54
C GLN A 75 -5.29 -2.07 15.06
N HIS A 76 -4.91 -3.20 14.46
CA HIS A 76 -3.56 -3.40 13.92
C HIS A 76 -3.21 -2.34 12.86
N VAL A 77 -4.15 -2.01 11.96
CA VAL A 77 -3.96 -0.92 10.98
C VAL A 77 -3.72 0.42 11.66
N ALA A 78 -4.52 0.74 12.69
CA ALA A 78 -4.40 2.01 13.42
C ALA A 78 -3.07 2.11 14.18
N ASP A 79 -2.61 1.02 14.78
CA ASP A 79 -1.35 0.95 15.50
C ASP A 79 -0.16 1.16 14.54
N GLU A 80 -0.17 0.50 13.39
CA GLU A 80 0.86 0.69 12.35
C GLU A 80 0.84 2.12 11.78
N ALA A 81 -0.34 2.71 11.60
CA ALA A 81 -0.46 4.10 11.16
C ALA A 81 0.14 5.08 12.19
N ALA A 82 -0.11 4.83 13.48
CA ALA A 82 0.46 5.62 14.57
C ALA A 82 1.99 5.48 14.65
N ASN A 83 2.51 4.28 14.42
CA ASN A 83 3.96 3.99 14.41
C ASN A 83 4.67 4.70 13.24
N LEU A 84 4.09 4.64 12.04
CA LEU A 84 4.62 5.32 10.85
C LEU A 84 4.66 6.84 11.04
N ARG A 85 3.64 7.43 11.67
CA ARG A 85 3.60 8.88 11.94
C ARG A 85 4.76 9.33 12.83
N GLN A 86 5.22 8.47 13.73
CA GLN A 86 6.26 8.81 14.72
C GLN A 86 7.69 8.64 14.20
N GLY A 87 7.88 8.41 12.89
CA GLY A 87 9.21 8.39 12.26
C GLY A 87 9.91 7.04 12.28
N GLY A 88 9.16 5.93 12.33
CA GLY A 88 9.72 4.59 12.20
C GLY A 88 10.70 4.25 13.32
N LYS A 89 10.20 4.10 14.55
CA LYS A 89 10.96 3.36 15.58
C LYS A 89 11.04 1.91 15.13
N LYS A 90 12.13 1.55 14.45
CA LYS A 90 12.71 0.22 14.56
C LYS A 90 13.57 0.16 15.81
#